data_AF-A0A1E1K5N5-F1
#
_entry.id   AF-A0A1E1K5N5-F1
#
_cell.length_a   1.000
_cell.length_b   1.000
_cell.length_c   1.000
_cell.angle_alpha   90.00
_cell.angle_beta   90.00
_cell.angle_gamma   90.00
#
_symmetry.space_group_name_H-M   'P 1'
#
loop_
_entity.id
_entity.type
_entity.pdbx_description
1 polymer ?
#
loop_
_entity_poly.entity_id
_entity_poly.type
_entity_poly.pdbx_seq_one_letter_code
_entity_poly.pdbx_strand_id
1 'polypeptide(L)'
;MVSQLLAREDLETAIAKYGPILQIHPDEKYDLCSIEWFLSHSTLVDSKAPTSSILHPTELQLPGAPKEDKRYYFTIEDAVKPGNFDTAKTYINALWSEGNPYTDIQFWYFSAYNGHGTARFSSLVFNQVRNQGDVSVAPLGEHVGDWEYAATRIDNATKEMIGVILSAHGKNTFYDQATVAKLFEMRLECSKRYQVVAAKWLDGTSDAYAVPAWVDYPYRWGPEGTAISMDSKTLGEFIKAALGNDAAKLIDTPIVLLASELLHIFVRADINGAAAPATQGPWSGHY
;
A
#
# COMPACT_ATOMS: atom_id res chain seq x y z
N MET A 1 26.11 -19.69 18.91
CA MET A 1 25.05 -20.55 18.35
C MET A 1 24.69 -19.98 17.00
N VAL A 2 24.75 -20.77 15.93
CA VAL A 2 24.24 -20.34 14.63
C VAL A 2 22.74 -20.18 14.78
N SER A 3 22.20 -18.98 14.52
CA SER A 3 20.75 -18.76 14.48
C SER A 3 20.14 -19.76 13.48
N GLN A 4 19.35 -20.71 13.95
CA GLN A 4 18.73 -21.72 13.11
C GLN A 4 17.57 -21.07 12.34
N LEU A 5 17.63 -21.10 11.00
CA LEU A 5 16.52 -20.68 10.15
C LEU A 5 15.21 -21.34 10.57
N LEU A 6 14.08 -20.64 10.42
CA LEU A 6 12.78 -21.24 10.68
C LEU A 6 12.55 -22.39 9.68
N ALA A 7 12.22 -23.57 10.20
CA ALA A 7 11.67 -24.64 9.38
C ALA A 7 10.29 -24.23 8.86
N ARG A 8 9.81 -24.89 7.80
CA ARG A 8 8.50 -24.60 7.23
C ARG A 8 7.37 -24.69 8.27
N GLU A 9 7.37 -25.75 9.07
CA GLU A 9 6.38 -25.98 10.12
C GLU A 9 6.43 -24.89 11.22
N ASP A 10 7.63 -24.44 11.61
CA ASP A 10 7.79 -23.33 12.55
C ASP A 10 7.24 -22.02 11.98
N LEU A 11 7.48 -21.75 10.69
CA LEU A 11 6.97 -20.58 10.00
C LEU A 11 5.44 -20.61 9.92
N GLU A 12 4.85 -21.72 9.52
CA GLU A 12 3.39 -21.91 9.46
C GLU A 12 2.76 -21.78 10.85
N THR A 13 3.41 -22.32 11.89
CA THR A 13 3.00 -22.16 13.30
C THR A 13 3.06 -20.70 13.75
N ALA A 14 4.12 -19.98 13.39
CA ALA A 14 4.26 -18.56 13.71
C ALA A 14 3.21 -17.70 12.98
N ILE A 15 2.91 -17.98 11.71
CA ILE A 15 1.82 -17.34 10.96
C ILE A 15 0.48 -17.59 11.65
N ALA A 16 0.22 -18.83 12.05
CA ALA A 16 -1.02 -19.21 12.72
C ALA A 16 -1.19 -18.49 14.07
N LYS A 17 -0.09 -18.36 14.84
CA LYS A 17 -0.08 -17.79 16.19
C LYS A 17 -0.03 -16.26 16.21
N TYR A 18 0.73 -15.65 15.30
CA TYR A 18 1.08 -14.23 15.32
C TYR A 18 0.60 -13.46 14.10
N GLY A 19 -0.13 -14.10 13.18
CA GLY A 19 -0.77 -13.39 12.08
C GLY A 19 -1.57 -12.19 12.60
N PRO A 20 -1.29 -10.96 12.11
CA PRO A 20 -1.96 -9.77 12.58
C PRO A 20 -3.43 -9.85 12.22
N ILE A 21 -4.17 -8.89 12.77
CA ILE A 21 -5.59 -8.80 12.52
C ILE A 21 -5.87 -7.45 11.88
N LEU A 22 -6.29 -7.48 10.62
CA LEU A 22 -6.55 -6.29 9.82
C LEU A 22 -8.03 -5.87 9.93
N GLN A 23 -8.27 -4.70 10.52
CA GLN A 23 -9.59 -4.08 10.52
C GLN A 23 -9.62 -2.98 9.45
N ILE A 24 -10.50 -3.15 8.48
CA ILE A 24 -10.81 -2.12 7.49
C ILE A 24 -11.84 -1.17 8.11
N HIS A 25 -11.60 0.13 7.97
CA HIS A 25 -12.52 1.14 8.49
C HIS A 25 -13.88 1.01 7.79
N PRO A 26 -15.03 1.13 8.47
CA PRO A 26 -16.35 0.98 7.86
C PRO A 26 -16.64 1.99 6.74
N ASP A 27 -15.93 3.12 6.75
CA ASP A 27 -16.03 4.15 5.69
C ASP A 27 -14.99 3.97 4.57
N GLU A 28 -14.18 2.90 4.60
CA GLU A 28 -13.29 2.56 3.49
C GLU A 28 -14.12 2.27 2.25
N LYS A 29 -13.73 2.90 1.13
CA LYS A 29 -14.43 2.81 -0.14
C LYS A 29 -13.73 1.88 -1.13
N TYR A 30 -12.44 1.64 -0.92
CA TYR A 30 -11.59 0.85 -1.80
C TYR A 30 -11.07 -0.34 -1.02
N ASP A 31 -11.87 -1.41 -1.02
CA ASP A 31 -11.59 -2.59 -0.24
C ASP A 31 -10.48 -3.44 -0.87
N LEU A 32 -9.98 -4.39 -0.09
CA LEU A 32 -9.00 -5.35 -0.55
C LEU A 32 -9.60 -6.30 -1.59
N CYS A 33 -8.73 -6.89 -2.42
CA CYS A 33 -9.09 -7.98 -3.32
C CYS A 33 -7.91 -8.94 -3.49
N SER A 34 -8.15 -10.09 -4.12
CA SER A 34 -7.05 -10.93 -4.58
C SER A 34 -6.44 -10.39 -5.87
N ILE A 35 -5.18 -10.76 -6.11
CA ILE A 35 -4.48 -10.52 -7.38
C ILE A 35 -5.19 -11.23 -8.52
N GLU A 36 -5.65 -12.46 -8.31
CA GLU A 36 -6.36 -13.22 -9.34
C GLU A 36 -7.65 -12.51 -9.76
N TRP A 37 -8.40 -11.94 -8.80
CA TRP A 37 -9.57 -11.12 -9.10
C TRP A 37 -9.18 -9.83 -9.81
N PHE A 38 -8.17 -9.11 -9.34
CA PHE A 38 -7.71 -7.87 -9.99
C PHE A 38 -7.30 -8.12 -11.45
N LEU A 39 -6.49 -9.15 -11.68
CA LEU A 39 -6.02 -9.52 -13.02
C LEU A 39 -7.22 -9.85 -13.93
N SER A 40 -8.22 -10.59 -13.45
CA SER A 40 -9.42 -10.90 -14.24
C SER A 40 -10.35 -9.70 -14.49
N HIS A 41 -10.10 -8.52 -13.91
CA HIS A 41 -10.89 -7.30 -14.07
C HIS A 41 -10.06 -6.11 -14.59
N SER A 42 -8.82 -6.38 -15.03
CA SER A 42 -7.92 -5.35 -15.53
C SER A 42 -7.56 -5.58 -17.00
N THR A 43 -6.91 -4.58 -17.59
CA THR A 43 -6.23 -4.68 -18.89
C THR A 43 -4.76 -4.38 -18.68
N LEU A 44 -3.87 -5.30 -19.08
CA LEU A 44 -2.43 -5.07 -19.12
C LEU A 44 -2.08 -4.32 -20.41
N VAL A 45 -1.57 -3.11 -20.29
CA VAL A 45 -1.19 -2.24 -21.41
C VAL A 45 0.31 -2.31 -21.66
N ASP A 46 0.71 -2.42 -22.92
CA ASP A 46 2.09 -2.16 -23.38
C ASP A 46 2.15 -0.77 -24.01
N SER A 47 2.79 0.19 -23.35
CA SER A 47 2.85 1.57 -23.83
C SER A 47 3.60 1.74 -25.16
N LYS A 48 4.45 0.77 -25.54
CA LYS A 48 5.13 0.76 -26.85
C LYS A 48 4.29 0.09 -27.94
N ALA A 49 3.32 -0.73 -27.58
CA ALA A 49 2.41 -1.39 -28.51
C ALA A 49 0.99 -1.47 -27.92
N PRO A 50 0.25 -0.34 -27.79
CA PRO A 50 -1.04 -0.32 -27.09
C PRO A 50 -2.10 -1.25 -27.70
N THR A 51 -1.99 -1.55 -29.00
CA THR A 51 -2.85 -2.51 -29.70
C THR A 51 -2.65 -3.96 -29.26
N SER A 52 -1.56 -4.26 -28.54
CA SER A 52 -1.22 -5.58 -27.99
C SER A 52 -1.62 -5.73 -26.52
N SER A 53 -2.45 -4.82 -26.00
CA SER A 53 -2.93 -4.88 -24.63
C SER A 53 -3.72 -6.16 -24.38
N ILE A 54 -3.55 -6.76 -23.21
CA ILE A 54 -4.19 -8.02 -22.83
C ILE A 54 -5.34 -7.70 -21.88
N LEU A 55 -6.57 -7.95 -22.32
CA LEU A 55 -7.74 -7.91 -21.46
C LEU A 55 -7.75 -9.14 -20.56
N HIS A 56 -7.95 -8.93 -19.26
CA HIS A 56 -8.03 -9.97 -18.23
C HIS A 56 -6.82 -10.91 -18.25
N PRO A 57 -5.59 -10.37 -18.10
CA PRO A 57 -4.38 -11.16 -18.13
C PRO A 57 -4.39 -12.22 -17.03
N THR A 58 -3.72 -13.34 -17.27
CA THR A 58 -3.36 -14.30 -16.23
C THR A 58 -1.96 -14.00 -15.70
N GLU A 59 -1.60 -14.57 -14.55
CA GLU A 59 -0.26 -14.41 -13.97
C GLU A 59 0.86 -14.81 -14.95
N LEU A 60 0.63 -15.83 -15.78
CA LEU A 60 1.59 -16.31 -16.78
C LEU A 60 1.78 -15.36 -17.97
N GLN A 61 0.87 -14.39 -18.14
CA GLN A 61 0.95 -13.37 -19.18
C GLN A 61 1.63 -12.09 -18.69
N LEU A 62 2.04 -12.04 -17.42
CA LEU A 62 2.76 -10.91 -16.89
C LEU A 62 4.19 -10.86 -17.46
N PRO A 63 4.63 -9.71 -17.98
CA PRO A 63 5.99 -9.56 -18.48
C PRO A 63 7.00 -9.71 -17.35
N GLY A 64 8.04 -10.51 -17.59
CA GLY A 64 9.15 -10.70 -16.67
C GLY A 64 10.27 -9.66 -16.83
N ALA A 65 11.39 -9.95 -16.17
CA ALA A 65 12.63 -9.18 -16.30
C ALA A 65 13.25 -9.28 -17.71
N PRO A 66 14.07 -8.29 -18.14
CA PRO A 66 14.49 -7.09 -17.42
C PRO A 66 13.41 -6.00 -17.39
N LYS A 67 13.40 -5.19 -16.32
CA LYS A 67 12.44 -4.09 -16.13
C LYS A 67 12.67 -2.96 -17.15
N GLU A 68 11.71 -2.76 -18.06
CA GLU A 68 11.61 -1.56 -18.90
C GLU A 68 10.69 -0.49 -18.27
N ASP A 69 11.09 0.03 -17.10
CA ASP A 69 10.44 1.10 -16.31
C ASP A 69 8.91 1.23 -16.49
N LYS A 70 8.45 2.11 -17.39
CA LYS A 70 7.03 2.51 -17.62
C LYS A 70 6.33 1.76 -18.75
N ARG A 71 6.94 0.69 -19.29
CA ARG A 71 6.40 0.02 -20.47
C ARG A 71 5.05 -0.63 -20.19
N TYR A 72 4.96 -1.38 -19.10
CA TYR A 72 3.77 -2.15 -18.76
C TYR A 72 3.07 -1.59 -17.53
N TYR A 73 1.75 -1.47 -17.61
CA TYR A 73 0.88 -1.05 -16.52
C TYR A 73 -0.52 -1.61 -16.69
N PHE A 74 -1.33 -1.63 -15.62
CA PHE A 74 -2.73 -2.02 -15.73
C PHE A 74 -3.67 -0.82 -15.77
N THR A 75 -4.78 -0.98 -16.48
CA THR A 75 -5.96 -0.12 -16.34
C THR A 75 -7.13 -0.94 -15.85
N ILE A 76 -8.05 -0.30 -15.13
CA ILE A 76 -9.29 -0.89 -14.62
C ILE A 76 -10.47 0.03 -14.91
N GLU A 77 -11.67 -0.52 -15.00
CA GLU A 77 -12.90 0.27 -15.07
C GLU A 77 -13.28 0.81 -13.67
N ASP A 78 -14.04 1.91 -13.63
CA ASP A 78 -14.46 2.52 -12.35
C ASP A 78 -15.24 1.55 -11.45
N ALA A 79 -15.99 0.62 -12.03
CA ALA A 79 -16.74 -0.41 -11.31
C ALA A 79 -15.85 -1.40 -10.54
N VAL A 80 -14.56 -1.47 -10.88
CA VAL A 80 -13.56 -2.37 -10.25
C VAL A 80 -12.89 -1.70 -9.06
N LYS A 81 -12.83 -0.35 -9.03
CA LYS A 81 -12.15 0.42 -7.98
C LYS A 81 -12.57 0.05 -6.55
N PRO A 82 -13.86 -0.23 -6.24
CA PRO A 82 -14.26 -0.60 -4.88
C PRO A 82 -13.62 -1.88 -4.33
N GLY A 83 -12.99 -2.71 -5.17
CA GLY A 83 -12.41 -3.98 -4.76
C GLY A 83 -13.44 -5.09 -4.55
N ASN A 84 -13.00 -6.21 -3.99
CA ASN A 84 -13.85 -7.36 -3.70
C ASN A 84 -13.28 -8.18 -2.54
N PHE A 85 -13.71 -7.81 -1.33
CA PHE A 85 -13.19 -8.38 -0.10
C PHE A 85 -13.43 -9.89 0.04
N ASP A 86 -14.49 -10.43 -0.56
CA ASP A 86 -14.78 -11.86 -0.52
C ASP A 86 -13.67 -12.68 -1.20
N THR A 87 -12.92 -12.05 -2.12
CA THR A 87 -11.76 -12.65 -2.78
C THR A 87 -10.45 -12.40 -2.05
N ALA A 88 -10.40 -11.39 -1.17
CA ALA A 88 -9.18 -10.93 -0.53
C ALA A 88 -8.52 -12.05 0.29
N LYS A 89 -7.18 -12.07 0.20
CA LYS A 89 -6.32 -12.97 0.97
C LYS A 89 -5.03 -12.22 1.30
N THR A 90 -4.37 -12.64 2.38
CA THR A 90 -3.07 -12.10 2.75
C THR A 90 -1.95 -12.87 2.07
N TYR A 91 -0.95 -12.19 1.52
CA TYR A 91 0.20 -12.81 0.88
C TYR A 91 1.42 -12.74 1.82
N ILE A 92 2.01 -13.88 2.16
CA ILE A 92 3.09 -13.96 3.13
C ILE A 92 4.44 -13.97 2.44
N ASN A 93 5.27 -12.98 2.75
CA ASN A 93 6.68 -12.95 2.41
C ASN A 93 7.52 -13.02 3.68
N ALA A 94 8.16 -14.14 3.93
CA ALA A 94 9.04 -14.31 5.07
C ALA A 94 10.47 -13.91 4.70
N LEU A 95 11.00 -12.89 5.38
CA LEU A 95 12.29 -12.29 5.12
C LEU A 95 13.29 -12.65 6.22
N TRP A 96 14.42 -13.20 5.78
CA TRP A 96 15.58 -13.42 6.62
C TRP A 96 16.84 -12.98 5.86
N SER A 97 17.83 -12.47 6.58
CA SER A 97 19.14 -12.12 6.02
C SER A 97 20.22 -12.78 6.86
N GLU A 98 21.33 -13.13 6.21
CA GLU A 98 22.42 -13.86 6.85
C GLU A 98 22.91 -13.15 8.13
N GLY A 99 23.02 -13.92 9.21
CA GLY A 99 23.43 -13.41 10.52
C GLY A 99 22.30 -12.84 11.39
N ASN A 100 21.09 -12.64 10.86
CA ASN A 100 19.98 -12.16 11.69
C ASN A 100 19.45 -13.29 12.60
N PRO A 101 19.26 -13.03 13.92
CA PRO A 101 18.70 -14.01 14.85
C PRO A 101 17.17 -14.07 14.79
N TYR A 102 16.55 -13.42 13.81
CA TYR A 102 15.11 -13.30 13.67
C TYR A 102 14.69 -13.37 12.21
N THR A 103 13.43 -13.71 11.98
CA THR A 103 12.75 -13.69 10.68
C THR A 103 11.59 -12.70 10.73
N ASP A 104 11.50 -11.81 9.75
CA ASP A 104 10.36 -10.90 9.58
C ASP A 104 9.34 -11.56 8.67
N ILE A 105 8.17 -11.90 9.21
CA ILE A 105 7.05 -12.45 8.44
C ILE A 105 6.19 -11.28 8.00
N GLN A 106 6.22 -10.92 6.72
CA GLN A 106 5.41 -9.85 6.17
C GLN A 106 4.07 -10.38 5.67
N PHE A 107 3.01 -9.65 5.97
CA PHE A 107 1.62 -9.90 5.62
C PHE A 107 1.20 -8.81 4.64
N TRP A 108 1.19 -9.13 3.36
CA TRP A 108 0.85 -8.19 2.30
C TRP A 108 -0.63 -8.23 1.98
N TYR A 109 -1.17 -7.04 1.74
CA TYR A 109 -2.57 -6.79 1.37
C TYR A 109 -2.59 -6.02 0.07
N PHE A 110 -3.57 -6.31 -0.77
CA PHE A 110 -3.70 -5.66 -2.06
C PHE A 110 -5.09 -5.06 -2.22
N SER A 111 -5.14 -3.80 -2.66
CA SER A 111 -6.36 -3.16 -3.14
C SER A 111 -6.25 -2.90 -4.64
N ALA A 112 -7.38 -2.99 -5.34
CA ALA A 112 -7.42 -2.74 -6.78
C ALA A 112 -7.13 -1.27 -7.12
N TYR A 113 -7.37 -0.37 -6.18
CA TYR A 113 -7.25 1.06 -6.35
C TYR A 113 -6.99 1.73 -5.01
N ASN A 114 -6.06 2.67 -5.00
CA ASN A 114 -5.90 3.62 -3.91
C ASN A 114 -6.58 4.94 -4.29
N GLY A 115 -7.43 5.45 -3.40
CA GLY A 115 -8.14 6.69 -3.58
C GLY A 115 -7.30 7.94 -3.36
N HIS A 116 -7.88 9.10 -3.65
CA HIS A 116 -7.22 10.36 -3.35
C HIS A 116 -7.09 10.58 -1.84
N GLY A 117 -6.08 11.35 -1.44
CA GLY A 117 -5.95 11.77 -0.05
C GLY A 117 -7.09 12.70 0.41
N THR A 118 -7.19 12.88 1.73
CA THR A 118 -8.02 13.94 2.34
C THR A 118 -7.12 14.79 3.23
N ALA A 119 -7.13 16.10 3.03
CA ALA A 119 -6.35 17.04 3.83
C ALA A 119 -7.24 17.74 4.85
N ARG A 120 -6.83 17.71 6.12
CA ARG A 120 -7.50 18.44 7.21
C ARG A 120 -6.86 19.80 7.40
N PHE A 121 -7.61 20.86 7.15
CA PHE A 121 -7.17 22.25 7.33
C PHE A 121 -7.80 22.86 8.56
N SER A 122 -7.02 23.63 9.32
CA SER A 122 -7.48 24.34 10.51
C SER A 122 -7.00 25.79 10.46
N SER A 123 -7.90 26.77 10.64
CA SER A 123 -7.49 28.15 10.88
C SER A 123 -7.16 28.34 12.35
N LEU A 124 -6.06 29.03 12.61
CA LEU A 124 -5.61 29.35 13.96
C LEU A 124 -5.84 30.84 14.24
N VAL A 125 -6.51 31.15 15.34
CA VAL A 125 -6.58 32.51 15.90
C VAL A 125 -6.05 32.43 17.33
N PHE A 126 -5.03 33.24 17.65
CA PHE A 126 -4.29 33.15 18.92
C PHE A 126 -3.81 31.72 19.24
N ASN A 127 -3.35 31.00 18.22
CA ASN A 127 -2.90 29.60 18.32
C ASN A 127 -3.99 28.60 18.75
N GLN A 128 -5.27 28.98 18.63
CA GLN A 128 -6.42 28.08 18.86
C GLN A 128 -7.15 27.84 17.53
N VAL A 129 -7.58 26.60 17.32
CA VAL A 129 -8.38 26.23 16.14
C VAL A 129 -9.71 26.98 16.19
N ARG A 130 -9.95 27.81 15.18
CA ARG A 130 -11.20 28.58 15.04
C ARG A 130 -12.17 27.92 14.07
N ASN A 131 -11.68 27.47 12.91
CA ASN A 131 -12.44 26.66 11.97
C ASN A 131 -11.58 25.46 11.54
N GLN A 132 -12.23 24.36 11.20
CA GLN A 132 -11.58 23.17 10.67
C GLN A 132 -12.46 22.55 9.58
N GLY A 133 -11.84 22.02 8.54
CA GLY A 133 -12.52 21.31 7.47
C GLY A 133 -11.62 20.27 6.83
N ASP A 134 -12.24 19.18 6.40
CA ASP A 134 -11.61 18.14 5.60
C ASP A 134 -11.88 18.45 4.12
N VAL A 135 -10.84 18.45 3.30
CA VAL A 135 -10.96 18.70 1.86
C VAL A 135 -10.37 17.54 1.09
N SER A 136 -11.17 17.03 0.14
CA SER A 136 -10.70 16.08 -0.86
C SER A 136 -9.56 16.72 -1.65
N VAL A 137 -8.44 16.00 -1.76
CA VAL A 137 -7.35 16.40 -2.63
C VAL A 137 -7.41 15.71 -3.99
N ALA A 138 -8.59 15.25 -4.43
CA ALA A 138 -8.73 14.53 -5.68
C ALA A 138 -8.12 15.28 -6.88
N PRO A 139 -7.42 14.58 -7.80
CA PRO A 139 -7.11 13.15 -7.79
C PRO A 139 -5.71 12.85 -7.22
N LEU A 140 -5.17 13.70 -6.32
CA LEU A 140 -3.84 13.53 -5.76
C LEU A 140 -3.77 12.26 -4.88
N GLY A 141 -2.78 11.41 -5.18
CA GLY A 141 -2.56 10.13 -4.48
C GLY A 141 -3.35 8.96 -5.05
N GLU A 142 -4.25 9.19 -6.02
CA GLU A 142 -4.94 8.09 -6.68
C GLU A 142 -3.95 7.21 -7.44
N HIS A 143 -4.15 5.90 -7.45
CA HIS A 143 -3.48 4.99 -8.39
C HIS A 143 -4.17 3.63 -8.47
N VAL A 144 -3.96 2.94 -9.59
CA VAL A 144 -4.43 1.56 -9.81
C VAL A 144 -3.43 0.59 -9.18
N GLY A 145 -3.96 -0.34 -8.38
CA GLY A 145 -3.21 -1.29 -7.59
C GLY A 145 -2.44 -0.63 -6.45
N ASP A 146 -2.64 -1.12 -5.23
CA ASP A 146 -1.85 -0.70 -4.08
C ASP A 146 -1.52 -1.87 -3.16
N TRP A 147 -0.32 -1.81 -2.58
CA TRP A 147 0.22 -2.82 -1.71
C TRP A 147 0.52 -2.22 -0.35
N GLU A 148 -0.13 -2.77 0.67
CA GLU A 148 0.17 -2.47 2.07
C GLU A 148 0.71 -3.70 2.78
N TYR A 149 1.45 -3.49 3.87
CA TYR A 149 1.85 -4.61 4.71
C TYR A 149 2.00 -4.28 6.19
N ALA A 150 1.82 -5.32 7.00
CA ALA A 150 2.32 -5.39 8.36
C ALA A 150 3.31 -6.56 8.46
N ALA A 151 4.24 -6.55 9.41
CA ALA A 151 5.11 -7.68 9.64
C ALA A 151 5.19 -8.04 11.13
N THR A 152 5.37 -9.33 11.40
CA THR A 152 5.73 -9.82 12.74
C THR A 152 7.16 -10.31 12.73
N ARG A 153 7.97 -9.82 13.66
CA ARG A 153 9.34 -10.28 13.85
C ARG A 153 9.36 -11.46 14.81
N ILE A 154 9.86 -12.59 14.36
CA ILE A 154 9.95 -13.84 15.12
C ILE A 154 11.40 -14.13 15.45
N ASP A 155 11.70 -14.40 16.71
CA ASP A 155 13.01 -14.88 17.12
C ASP A 155 13.22 -16.32 16.61
N ASN A 156 14.32 -16.55 15.89
CA ASN A 156 14.57 -17.81 15.22
C ASN A 156 14.88 -18.97 16.18
N ALA A 157 15.35 -18.68 17.40
CA ALA A 157 15.72 -19.70 18.38
C ALA A 157 14.53 -20.08 19.26
N THR A 158 13.82 -19.08 19.79
CA THR A 158 12.69 -19.26 20.71
C THR A 158 11.36 -19.47 19.99
N LYS A 159 11.26 -19.07 18.72
CA LYS A 159 10.04 -19.08 17.91
C LYS A 159 8.94 -18.15 18.44
N GLU A 160 9.29 -17.28 19.38
CA GLU A 160 8.39 -16.31 19.96
C GLU A 160 8.45 -14.97 19.22
N MET A 161 7.34 -14.23 19.26
CA MET A 161 7.25 -12.91 18.62
C MET A 161 8.04 -11.88 19.44
N ILE A 162 8.90 -11.13 18.76
CA ILE A 162 9.65 -9.98 19.33
C ILE A 162 8.80 -8.71 19.26
N GLY A 163 8.09 -8.50 18.16
CA GLY A 163 7.26 -7.32 17.93
C GLY A 163 6.68 -7.27 16.53
N VAL A 164 6.00 -6.17 16.21
CA VAL A 164 5.38 -5.92 14.91
C VAL A 164 5.99 -4.70 14.23
N ILE A 165 5.98 -4.70 12.91
CA ILE A 165 6.41 -3.60 12.05
C ILE A 165 5.19 -3.17 11.23
N LEU A 166 4.83 -1.90 11.31
CA LEU A 166 3.78 -1.32 10.47
C LEU A 166 4.42 -0.44 9.40
N SER A 167 4.03 -0.70 8.15
CA SER A 167 4.33 0.14 6.99
C SER A 167 3.48 1.41 7.02
N ALA A 168 4.06 2.53 6.63
CA ALA A 168 3.36 3.75 6.26
C ALA A 168 4.10 4.43 5.11
N HIS A 169 3.72 4.13 3.87
CA HIS A 169 4.24 4.72 2.63
C HIS A 169 5.72 5.12 2.70
N GLY A 170 6.60 4.12 2.81
CA GLY A 170 8.04 4.35 2.83
C GLY A 170 8.55 4.76 4.21
N LYS A 171 7.87 4.39 5.30
CA LYS A 171 8.43 4.38 6.64
C LYS A 171 7.96 3.14 7.37
N ASN A 172 8.84 2.60 8.23
CA ASN A 172 8.52 1.47 9.08
C ASN A 172 8.59 1.90 10.54
N THR A 173 7.54 1.59 11.29
CA THR A 173 7.53 1.78 12.75
C THR A 173 7.49 0.41 13.41
N PHE A 174 8.48 0.15 14.27
CA PHE A 174 8.55 -1.06 15.07
C PHE A 174 7.88 -0.84 16.43
N TYR A 175 7.01 -1.77 16.82
CA TYR A 175 6.37 -1.83 18.12
C TYR A 175 6.75 -3.14 18.81
N ASP A 176 7.32 -3.06 20.01
CA ASP A 176 7.62 -4.25 20.80
C ASP A 176 6.35 -4.94 21.31
N GLN A 177 6.51 -6.17 21.78
CA GLN A 177 5.40 -6.98 22.31
C GLN A 177 4.59 -6.25 23.42
N ALA A 178 5.27 -5.53 24.31
CA ALA A 178 4.62 -4.82 25.42
C ALA A 178 3.76 -3.64 24.94
N THR A 179 4.19 -2.99 23.86
CA THR A 179 3.47 -1.89 23.21
C THR A 179 2.29 -2.41 22.41
N VAL A 180 2.46 -3.53 21.69
CA VAL A 180 1.38 -4.18 20.94
C VAL A 180 0.22 -4.54 21.86
N ALA A 181 0.51 -5.14 23.01
CA ALA A 181 -0.51 -5.54 23.99
C ALA A 181 -1.35 -4.38 24.54
N LYS A 182 -0.90 -3.13 24.39
CA LYS A 182 -1.58 -1.93 24.92
C LYS A 182 -2.36 -1.16 23.86
N LEU A 183 -1.98 -1.26 22.59
CA LEU A 183 -2.42 -0.32 21.55
C LEU A 183 -3.39 -0.90 20.51
N PHE A 184 -3.52 -2.23 20.40
CA PHE A 184 -4.30 -2.86 19.33
C PHE A 184 -5.45 -3.71 19.88
N GLU A 185 -6.69 -3.42 19.46
CA GLU A 185 -7.88 -4.26 19.69
C GLU A 185 -8.26 -4.98 18.38
N MET A 186 -8.22 -6.32 18.37
CA MET A 186 -8.23 -7.15 17.15
C MET A 186 -9.64 -7.56 16.69
N ARG A 187 -9.97 -7.56 15.36
CA ARG A 187 -10.88 -8.53 14.63
C ARG A 187 -10.62 -8.66 13.10
N LEU A 188 -10.51 -9.92 12.62
CA LEU A 188 -10.19 -10.53 11.29
C LEU A 188 -8.81 -11.24 11.21
N GLU A 189 -8.83 -12.57 11.19
CA GLU A 189 -7.68 -13.47 11.40
C GLU A 189 -6.83 -13.70 10.13
N CYS A 190 -5.71 -12.98 9.94
CA CYS A 190 -4.78 -13.23 8.82
C CYS A 190 -4.13 -14.63 8.86
N SER A 191 -4.25 -15.34 9.97
CA SER A 191 -3.87 -16.75 10.14
C SER A 191 -4.79 -17.74 9.42
N LYS A 192 -5.96 -17.31 8.92
CA LYS A 192 -6.99 -18.21 8.36
C LYS A 192 -7.17 -18.13 6.84
N ARG A 193 -6.79 -17.00 6.21
CA ARG A 193 -6.93 -16.77 4.76
C ARG A 193 -5.63 -16.17 4.20
N TYR A 194 -4.62 -17.01 4.03
CA TYR A 194 -3.31 -16.59 3.54
C TYR A 194 -2.78 -17.50 2.42
N GLN A 195 -1.79 -16.99 1.70
CA GLN A 195 -0.94 -17.75 0.79
C GLN A 195 0.51 -17.37 1.08
N VAL A 196 1.38 -18.34 1.32
CA VAL A 196 2.83 -18.07 1.41
C VAL A 196 3.40 -17.97 0.02
N VAL A 197 3.95 -16.80 -0.30
CA VAL A 197 4.45 -16.47 -1.64
C VAL A 197 5.97 -16.42 -1.71
N ALA A 198 6.66 -16.32 -0.56
CA ALA A 198 8.12 -16.39 -0.51
C ALA A 198 8.65 -16.76 0.89
N ALA A 199 9.65 -17.65 0.90
CA ALA A 199 10.53 -17.95 2.02
C ALA A 199 11.87 -18.46 1.45
N LYS A 200 12.69 -17.54 0.92
CA LYS A 200 13.79 -17.84 -0.01
C LYS A 200 14.82 -18.85 0.50
N TRP A 201 15.00 -18.99 1.80
CA TRP A 201 15.92 -19.99 2.37
C TRP A 201 15.43 -21.43 2.22
N LEU A 202 14.16 -21.64 1.86
CA LEU A 202 13.59 -22.96 1.56
C LEU A 202 13.70 -23.31 0.07
N ASP A 203 14.13 -22.38 -0.79
CA ASP A 203 14.23 -22.62 -2.23
C ASP A 203 15.22 -23.76 -2.52
N GLY A 204 14.85 -24.64 -3.46
CA GLY A 204 15.65 -25.82 -3.81
C GLY A 204 15.55 -26.99 -2.82
N THR A 205 14.71 -26.88 -1.78
CA THR A 205 14.39 -27.98 -0.84
C THR A 205 13.03 -28.62 -1.16
N SER A 206 12.71 -29.74 -0.52
CA SER A 206 11.37 -30.35 -0.59
C SER A 206 10.27 -29.46 0.01
N ASP A 207 10.65 -28.47 0.83
CA ASP A 207 9.73 -27.64 1.60
C ASP A 207 9.46 -26.29 0.92
N ALA A 208 10.00 -26.05 -0.28
CA ALA A 208 9.81 -24.83 -1.03
C ALA A 208 8.32 -24.50 -1.30
N TYR A 209 7.99 -23.22 -1.31
CA TYR A 209 6.66 -22.73 -1.68
C TYR A 209 6.56 -22.46 -3.18
N ALA A 210 5.36 -22.64 -3.76
CA ALA A 210 5.10 -22.19 -5.11
C ALA A 210 5.01 -20.66 -5.13
N VAL A 211 5.94 -20.01 -5.84
CA VAL A 211 6.00 -18.55 -5.98
C VAL A 211 5.18 -18.14 -7.20
N PRO A 212 4.08 -17.39 -7.05
CA PRO A 212 3.33 -16.85 -8.18
C PRO A 212 4.15 -15.89 -9.03
N ALA A 213 3.90 -15.86 -10.35
CA ALA A 213 4.67 -15.02 -11.27
C ALA A 213 4.56 -13.52 -10.96
N TRP A 214 3.44 -13.07 -10.36
CA TRP A 214 3.25 -11.67 -10.00
C TRP A 214 4.16 -11.20 -8.85
N VAL A 215 4.70 -12.12 -8.04
CA VAL A 215 5.60 -11.76 -6.93
C VAL A 215 6.85 -11.05 -7.48
N ASP A 216 7.37 -11.55 -8.59
CA ASP A 216 8.53 -11.00 -9.27
C ASP A 216 8.15 -10.02 -10.40
N TYR A 217 6.87 -9.63 -10.50
CA TYR A 217 6.42 -8.67 -11.51
C TYR A 217 7.12 -7.32 -11.30
N PRO A 218 8.01 -6.91 -12.22
CA PRO A 218 8.92 -5.80 -11.94
C PRO A 218 8.32 -4.44 -12.32
N TYR A 219 7.17 -4.44 -12.99
CA TYR A 219 6.48 -3.25 -13.49
C TYR A 219 5.43 -2.76 -12.50
N ARG A 220 4.82 -1.61 -12.80
CA ARG A 220 3.87 -0.95 -11.91
C ARG A 220 2.47 -1.52 -12.11
N TRP A 221 1.64 -1.43 -11.07
CA TRP A 221 0.26 -1.92 -11.12
C TRP A 221 -0.72 -0.91 -11.75
N GLY A 222 -0.29 0.32 -12.10
CA GLY A 222 -1.12 1.37 -12.69
C GLY A 222 -0.37 2.32 -13.64
N PRO A 223 -1.09 3.14 -14.44
CA PRO A 223 -0.52 4.06 -15.42
C PRO A 223 0.25 5.22 -14.75
N GLU A 224 1.08 5.92 -15.53
CA GLU A 224 1.67 7.20 -15.12
C GLU A 224 0.64 8.35 -15.24
N GLY A 225 0.75 9.36 -14.37
CA GLY A 225 0.03 10.63 -14.54
C GLY A 225 -1.25 10.78 -13.71
N THR A 226 -1.41 10.06 -12.60
CA THR A 226 -2.33 10.52 -11.55
C THR A 226 -1.87 11.91 -11.12
N ALA A 227 -2.81 12.82 -10.81
CA ALA A 227 -2.42 14.22 -10.67
C ALA A 227 -1.34 14.34 -9.59
N ILE A 228 -0.15 14.78 -10.02
CA ILE A 228 1.00 15.07 -9.15
C ILE A 228 1.00 16.53 -8.71
N SER A 229 -0.15 17.19 -8.89
CA SER A 229 -0.21 18.60 -9.22
C SER A 229 -1.57 19.16 -8.82
N MET A 230 -1.60 19.88 -7.69
CA MET A 230 -2.78 20.64 -7.27
C MET A 230 -3.01 21.83 -8.20
N ASP A 231 -4.25 22.15 -8.53
CA ASP A 231 -4.58 23.40 -9.24
C ASP A 231 -5.01 24.51 -8.26
N SER A 232 -5.04 25.75 -8.75
CA SER A 232 -5.43 26.91 -7.94
C SER A 232 -6.90 26.85 -7.49
N LYS A 233 -7.74 26.10 -8.20
CA LYS A 233 -9.14 25.88 -7.83
C LYS A 233 -9.23 25.00 -6.57
N THR A 234 -8.51 23.89 -6.56
CA THR A 234 -8.43 22.94 -5.44
C THR A 234 -7.82 23.60 -4.21
N LEU A 235 -6.72 24.35 -4.38
CA LEU A 235 -6.14 25.14 -3.29
C LEU A 235 -7.08 26.28 -2.83
N GLY A 236 -7.91 26.81 -3.72
CA GLY A 236 -8.97 27.77 -3.38
C GLY A 236 -10.04 27.17 -2.48
N GLU A 237 -10.46 25.93 -2.74
CA GLU A 237 -11.37 25.21 -1.84
C GLU A 237 -10.75 24.96 -0.45
N PHE A 238 -9.43 24.78 -0.36
CA PHE A 238 -8.75 24.68 0.95
C PHE A 238 -8.82 25.98 1.74
N ILE A 239 -8.60 27.11 1.06
CA ILE A 239 -8.70 28.43 1.67
C ILE A 239 -10.13 28.67 2.15
N LYS A 240 -11.15 28.29 1.38
CA LYS A 240 -12.56 28.37 1.82
C LYS A 240 -12.84 27.50 3.04
N ALA A 241 -12.39 26.24 3.03
CA ALA A 241 -12.57 25.32 4.16
C ALA A 241 -11.90 25.85 5.44
N ALA A 242 -10.69 26.40 5.33
CA ALA A 242 -9.98 27.00 6.45
C ALA A 242 -10.68 28.28 6.99
N LEU A 243 -11.31 29.06 6.12
CA LEU A 243 -12.04 30.28 6.48
C LEU A 243 -13.45 29.99 7.04
N GLY A 244 -14.02 28.81 6.80
CA GLY A 244 -15.34 28.42 7.29
C GLY A 244 -16.43 29.42 6.88
N ASN A 245 -17.30 29.80 7.82
CA ASN A 245 -18.40 30.75 7.54
C ASN A 245 -17.92 32.16 7.09
N ASP A 246 -16.65 32.52 7.33
CA ASP A 246 -16.09 33.78 6.86
C ASP A 246 -15.78 33.73 5.35
N ALA A 247 -15.68 32.53 4.74
CA ALA A 247 -15.51 32.37 3.29
C ALA A 247 -16.73 32.85 2.50
N ALA A 248 -17.94 32.72 3.06
CA ALA A 248 -19.19 33.14 2.40
C ALA A 248 -19.28 34.66 2.16
N LYS A 249 -18.42 35.45 2.83
CA LYS A 249 -18.31 36.90 2.65
C LYS A 249 -17.36 37.28 1.50
N LEU A 250 -16.66 36.31 0.92
CA LEU A 250 -15.69 36.49 -0.16
C LEU A 250 -16.25 35.96 -1.48
N ILE A 251 -15.86 36.58 -2.59
CA ILE A 251 -16.16 36.10 -3.94
C ILE A 251 -15.13 35.02 -4.30
N ASP A 252 -15.52 34.00 -5.08
CA ASP A 252 -14.65 32.90 -5.50
C ASP A 252 -13.35 33.37 -6.19
N THR A 253 -13.41 34.44 -6.98
CA THR A 253 -12.29 34.94 -7.77
C THR A 253 -11.09 35.38 -6.92
N PRO A 254 -11.23 36.24 -5.89
CA PRO A 254 -10.16 36.55 -4.93
C PRO A 254 -9.50 35.33 -4.28
N ILE A 255 -10.28 34.30 -3.94
CA ILE A 255 -9.76 33.09 -3.27
C ILE A 255 -8.91 32.25 -4.23
N VAL A 256 -9.37 32.08 -5.48
CA VAL A 256 -8.61 31.37 -6.51
C VAL A 256 -7.33 32.11 -6.89
N LEU A 257 -7.34 33.45 -6.88
CA LEU A 257 -6.13 34.26 -7.10
C LEU A 257 -5.12 34.07 -5.96
N LEU A 258 -5.57 34.15 -4.70
CA LEU A 258 -4.72 33.87 -3.55
C LEU A 258 -4.15 32.44 -3.59
N ALA A 259 -4.96 31.47 -3.96
CA ALA A 259 -4.52 30.10 -4.15
C ALA A 259 -3.44 29.99 -5.25
N SER A 260 -3.62 30.67 -6.38
CA SER A 260 -2.61 30.71 -7.46
C SER A 260 -1.26 31.24 -6.97
N GLU A 261 -1.27 32.28 -6.12
CA GLU A 261 -0.05 32.85 -5.53
C GLU A 261 0.61 31.90 -4.53
N LEU A 262 -0.16 31.11 -3.78
CA LEU A 262 0.36 30.19 -2.75
C LEU A 262 0.78 28.83 -3.32
N LEU A 263 0.45 28.53 -4.57
CA LEU A 263 0.62 27.21 -5.17
C LEU A 263 2.07 26.69 -5.13
N HIS A 264 3.05 27.60 -5.20
CA HIS A 264 4.48 27.30 -5.19
C HIS A 264 5.01 26.80 -3.83
N ILE A 265 4.29 27.06 -2.73
CA ILE A 265 4.65 26.61 -1.37
C ILE A 265 4.39 25.10 -1.23
N PHE A 266 3.44 24.59 -2.02
CA PHE A 266 3.09 23.17 -2.07
C PHE A 266 3.96 22.48 -3.13
N VAL A 267 5.24 22.26 -2.78
CA VAL A 267 6.23 21.56 -3.60
C VAL A 267 5.80 20.09 -3.79
N ARG A 268 5.85 19.63 -5.04
CA ARG A 268 5.32 18.34 -5.50
C ARG A 268 6.47 17.35 -5.72
N ALA A 269 6.52 16.30 -4.91
CA ALA A 269 7.23 15.09 -5.32
C ALA A 269 6.24 14.17 -6.03
N ASP A 270 6.73 13.45 -7.03
CA ASP A 270 5.99 12.44 -7.75
C ASP A 270 5.79 11.20 -6.86
N ILE A 271 4.55 10.91 -6.46
CA ILE A 271 4.17 9.70 -5.73
C ILE A 271 3.51 8.74 -6.70
N ASN A 272 4.33 7.88 -7.28
CA ASN A 272 3.93 6.89 -8.27
C ASN A 272 3.48 5.59 -7.60
N GLY A 273 2.46 4.92 -8.18
CA GLY A 273 1.94 3.64 -7.70
C GLY A 273 3.02 2.55 -7.53
N ALA A 274 2.89 1.72 -6.49
CA ALA A 274 3.92 0.80 -6.05
C ALA A 274 4.11 -0.40 -7.00
N ALA A 275 5.37 -0.82 -7.18
CA ALA A 275 5.70 -2.16 -7.69
C ALA A 275 5.48 -3.20 -6.58
N ALA A 276 5.36 -4.48 -6.94
CA ALA A 276 5.21 -5.56 -5.96
C ALA A 276 6.33 -5.49 -4.90
N PRO A 277 6.03 -5.65 -3.59
CA PRO A 277 7.03 -5.40 -2.55
C PRO A 277 8.26 -6.31 -2.64
N ALA A 278 8.17 -7.49 -3.26
CA ALA A 278 9.27 -8.45 -3.45
C ALA A 278 10.41 -7.92 -4.33
N THR A 279 10.10 -7.00 -5.23
CA THR A 279 11.07 -6.40 -6.18
C THR A 279 11.76 -5.17 -5.62
N GLN A 280 11.36 -4.73 -4.43
CA GLN A 280 11.96 -3.61 -3.72
C GLN A 280 13.04 -4.18 -2.77
N GLY A 281 14.15 -3.44 -2.57
CA GLY A 281 15.09 -3.77 -1.50
C GLY A 281 14.38 -3.84 -0.13
N PRO A 282 15.01 -4.35 0.95
CA PRO A 282 14.38 -4.33 2.28
C PRO A 282 13.81 -2.94 2.52
N TRP A 283 12.49 -2.85 2.67
CA TRP A 283 11.73 -1.59 2.66
C TRP A 283 12.31 -0.67 3.74
N SER A 284 13.26 0.18 3.34
CA SER A 284 14.07 1.00 4.24
C SER A 284 13.52 2.41 4.35
N GLY A 285 12.48 2.71 3.58
CA GLY A 285 11.81 3.98 3.60
C GLY A 285 12.45 5.09 2.78
N HIS A 286 13.02 4.72 1.64
CA HIS A 286 13.46 5.68 0.63
C HIS A 286 12.69 5.44 -0.67
N TYR A 287 11.71 6.30 -0.93
CA TYR A 287 11.22 6.61 -2.28
C TYR A 287 12.04 7.75 -2.87
#